data_AF-A0A6L7GTF5-F1
#
_entry.id   AF-A0A6L7GTF5-F1
#
_cell.length_a   1.000
_cell.length_b   1.000
_cell.length_c   1.000
_cell.angle_alpha   90.00
_cell.angle_beta   90.00
_cell.angle_gamma   90.00
#
_symmetry.space_group_name_H-M   'P 1'
#
loop_
_entity.id
_entity.type
_entity.pdbx_description
1 polymer ?
#
loop_
_entity_poly.entity_id
_entity_poly.type
_entity_poly.pdbx_seq_one_letter_code
_entity_poly.pdbx_strand_id
1 'polypeptide(L)'
;MDTLNSNTFDLATTPLREINAALHSDDVAGEIVIEHPSGAHSVAAGVNAPVKVTVNGHVGYYAAGMNQQAEITINGNAGTGVAENMMSGTVVVKGNASQSAGATAHGGLLVVEGDAAARCGISMKGVDIVVGGNVGHNSAFMAQAGRMVVRGDAGDGLGDSIYETRIYVRGEVGSLGADCVAKPMRAEHLDELAGLLKAAGFKDDDPRDYTRYGSARELYHFHADNTSAY
;
A
#
# COMPACT_ATOMS: atom_id res chain seq x y z
N MET A 1 -12.00 -11.80 39.70
CA MET A 1 -12.51 -11.07 38.52
C MET A 1 -11.55 -11.41 37.41
N ASP A 2 -11.77 -12.54 36.75
CA ASP A 2 -10.94 -13.00 35.65
C ASP A 2 -11.61 -12.56 34.34
N THR A 3 -11.27 -11.35 33.88
CA THR A 3 -11.56 -10.97 32.50
C THR A 3 -10.51 -11.63 31.62
N LEU A 4 -10.83 -12.80 31.08
CA LEU A 4 -10.17 -13.31 29.89
C LEU A 4 -10.40 -12.28 28.76
N ASN A 5 -9.50 -11.32 28.63
CA ASN A 5 -9.32 -10.54 27.42
C ASN A 5 -8.84 -11.52 26.35
N SER A 6 -9.77 -12.22 25.70
CA SER A 6 -9.44 -12.88 24.45
C SER A 6 -9.12 -11.77 23.46
N ASN A 7 -7.83 -11.55 23.20
CA ASN A 7 -7.38 -10.70 22.10
C ASN A 7 -7.68 -11.33 20.72
N THR A 8 -8.44 -12.41 20.68
CA THR A 8 -8.92 -13.05 19.46
C THR A 8 -10.40 -12.76 19.27
N PHE A 9 -10.73 -12.22 18.10
CA PHE A 9 -12.08 -12.04 17.59
C PHE A 9 -12.34 -13.02 16.45
N ASP A 10 -13.58 -13.49 16.31
CA ASP A 10 -13.98 -14.38 15.23
C ASP A 10 -15.14 -13.75 14.44
N LEU A 11 -14.90 -13.41 13.16
CA LEU A 11 -15.90 -12.81 12.28
C LEU A 11 -17.03 -13.77 11.89
N ALA A 12 -16.89 -15.08 12.15
CA ALA A 12 -17.98 -16.03 11.99
C ALA A 12 -19.08 -15.87 13.05
N THR A 13 -18.75 -15.30 14.22
CA THR A 13 -19.67 -15.18 15.36
C THR A 13 -19.81 -13.77 15.92
N THR A 14 -18.84 -12.89 15.67
CA THR A 14 -18.82 -11.52 16.17
C THR A 14 -19.02 -10.54 15.01
N PRO A 15 -20.02 -9.64 15.06
CA PRO A 15 -20.23 -8.64 14.02
C PRO A 15 -19.00 -7.74 13.86
N LEU A 16 -18.61 -7.47 12.61
CA LEU A 16 -17.45 -6.61 12.27
C LEU A 16 -17.46 -5.27 13.01
N ARG A 17 -18.63 -4.64 13.16
CA ARG A 17 -18.76 -3.35 13.83
C ARG A 17 -18.27 -3.41 15.28
N GLU A 18 -18.53 -4.52 15.97
CA GLU A 18 -18.09 -4.71 17.36
C GLU A 18 -16.58 -4.91 17.44
N ILE A 19 -16.01 -5.67 16.50
CA ILE A 19 -14.56 -5.84 16.39
C ILE A 19 -13.87 -4.50 16.12
N ASN A 20 -14.34 -3.74 15.13
CA ASN A 20 -13.76 -2.43 14.85
C ASN A 20 -13.94 -1.46 16.02
N ALA A 21 -15.08 -1.47 16.71
CA ALA A 21 -15.27 -0.66 17.91
C ALA A 21 -14.28 -1.04 19.03
N ALA A 22 -13.98 -2.32 19.20
CA ALA A 22 -12.95 -2.78 20.13
C ALA A 22 -11.55 -2.30 19.71
N LEU A 23 -11.24 -2.32 18.41
CA LEU A 23 -9.97 -1.78 17.87
C LEU A 23 -9.84 -0.26 17.99
N HIS A 24 -10.94 0.45 18.19
CA HIS A 24 -10.98 1.92 18.36
C HIS A 24 -11.09 2.34 19.83
N SER A 25 -11.16 1.38 20.76
CA SER A 25 -11.20 1.66 22.19
C SER A 25 -9.88 2.23 22.68
N ASP A 26 -9.93 3.16 23.64
CA ASP A 26 -8.75 3.69 24.32
C ASP A 26 -7.95 2.62 25.08
N ASP A 27 -8.60 1.49 25.43
CA ASP A 27 -8.00 0.38 26.18
C ASP A 27 -7.36 -0.68 25.26
N VAL A 28 -7.42 -0.52 23.93
CA VAL A 28 -6.88 -1.50 23.00
C VAL A 28 -5.36 -1.58 23.12
N ALA A 29 -4.83 -2.78 23.36
CA ALA A 29 -3.40 -2.99 23.56
C ALA A 29 -2.94 -4.38 23.15
N GLY A 30 -1.64 -4.48 22.82
CA GLY A 30 -0.97 -5.74 22.55
C GLY A 30 -1.23 -6.31 21.16
N GLU A 31 -1.26 -7.64 21.07
CA GLU A 31 -1.45 -8.38 19.83
C GLU A 31 -2.88 -8.90 19.74
N ILE A 32 -3.53 -8.65 18.62
CA ILE A 32 -4.94 -8.94 18.35
C ILE A 32 -5.01 -9.85 17.13
N VAL A 33 -5.89 -10.85 17.19
CA VAL A 33 -6.12 -11.81 16.11
C VAL A 33 -7.58 -11.72 15.66
N ILE A 34 -7.81 -11.66 14.37
CA ILE A 34 -9.14 -11.69 13.75
C ILE A 34 -9.22 -12.92 12.86
N GLU A 35 -10.05 -13.88 13.26
CA GLU A 35 -10.27 -15.14 12.56
C GLU A 35 -11.46 -15.06 11.60
N HIS A 36 -11.43 -15.94 10.60
CA HIS A 36 -12.53 -16.20 9.65
C HIS A 36 -13.16 -14.97 8.98
N PRO A 37 -12.37 -14.00 8.45
CA PRO A 37 -12.91 -12.79 7.84
C PRO A 37 -13.80 -13.03 6.64
N SER A 38 -13.63 -14.15 5.91
CA SER A 38 -14.52 -14.60 4.83
C SER A 38 -14.84 -13.51 3.79
N GLY A 39 -13.86 -12.65 3.47
CA GLY A 39 -14.03 -11.54 2.52
C GLY A 39 -14.75 -10.31 3.08
N ALA A 40 -14.92 -10.22 4.40
CA ALA A 40 -15.51 -9.05 5.05
C ALA A 40 -14.79 -7.76 4.68
N HIS A 41 -15.56 -6.71 4.43
CA HIS A 41 -15.05 -5.37 4.09
C HIS A 41 -14.61 -4.63 5.37
N SER A 42 -13.75 -3.63 5.23
CA SER A 42 -13.36 -2.69 6.30
C SER A 42 -12.82 -3.34 7.58
N VAL A 43 -12.26 -4.55 7.47
CA VAL A 43 -11.61 -5.24 8.60
C VAL A 43 -10.40 -4.43 9.04
N ALA A 44 -10.31 -4.14 10.33
CA ALA A 44 -9.24 -3.34 10.93
C ALA A 44 -9.08 -1.95 10.28
N ALA A 45 -10.17 -1.34 9.82
CA ALA A 45 -10.15 0.03 9.33
C ALA A 45 -10.10 1.03 10.50
N GLY A 46 -9.34 2.12 10.34
CA GLY A 46 -9.30 3.24 11.27
C GLY A 46 -8.55 2.98 12.58
N VAL A 47 -7.71 1.94 12.64
CA VAL A 47 -6.96 1.62 13.87
C VAL A 47 -5.98 2.76 14.19
N ASN A 48 -6.17 3.38 15.35
CA ASN A 48 -5.38 4.51 15.83
C ASN A 48 -4.74 4.21 17.19
N ALA A 49 -4.12 3.04 17.29
CA ALA A 49 -3.40 2.60 18.47
C ALA A 49 -2.16 1.80 18.05
N PRO A 50 -1.07 1.83 18.86
CA PRO A 50 0.15 1.10 18.57
C PRO A 50 0.00 -0.39 18.93
N VAL A 51 -0.87 -1.09 18.20
CA VAL A 51 -1.17 -2.51 18.39
C VAL A 51 -0.78 -3.32 17.16
N LYS A 52 -0.62 -4.64 17.35
CA LYS A 52 -0.44 -5.58 16.24
C LYS A 52 -1.76 -6.26 15.96
N VAL A 53 -2.21 -6.26 14.71
CA VAL A 53 -3.44 -6.94 14.29
C VAL A 53 -3.08 -7.99 13.25
N THR A 54 -3.38 -9.24 13.53
CA THR A 54 -3.26 -10.34 12.56
C THR A 54 -4.65 -10.75 12.10
N VAL A 55 -4.89 -10.74 10.79
CA VAL A 55 -6.15 -11.17 10.18
C VAL A 55 -5.90 -12.48 9.44
N ASN A 56 -6.53 -13.56 9.89
CA ASN A 56 -6.33 -14.91 9.37
C ASN A 56 -7.37 -15.25 8.30
N GLY A 57 -7.08 -14.86 7.06
CA GLY A 57 -7.88 -15.19 5.89
C GLY A 57 -8.03 -14.02 4.91
N HIS A 58 -8.87 -14.22 3.90
CA HIS A 58 -9.15 -13.19 2.88
C HIS A 58 -10.04 -12.08 3.44
N VAL A 59 -9.71 -10.84 3.09
CA VAL A 59 -10.51 -9.65 3.41
C VAL A 59 -11.02 -8.99 2.13
N GLY A 60 -12.13 -8.27 2.25
CA GLY A 60 -12.74 -7.54 1.15
C GLY A 60 -12.24 -6.10 1.06
N TYR A 61 -13.13 -5.18 0.68
CA TYR A 61 -12.76 -3.80 0.36
C TYR A 61 -12.34 -3.01 1.59
N TYR A 62 -11.42 -2.07 1.42
CA TYR A 62 -11.03 -1.07 2.43
C TYR A 62 -10.47 -1.63 3.75
N ALA A 63 -10.03 -2.89 3.77
CA ALA A 63 -9.35 -3.45 4.93
C ALA A 63 -8.09 -2.64 5.27
N ALA A 64 -7.82 -2.45 6.56
CA ALA A 64 -6.69 -1.64 7.05
C ALA A 64 -6.65 -0.18 6.57
N GLY A 65 -7.71 0.32 5.92
CA GLY A 65 -7.80 1.73 5.51
C GLY A 65 -7.79 2.67 6.71
N MET A 66 -7.28 3.88 6.54
CA MET A 66 -7.17 4.89 7.60
C MET A 66 -6.34 4.45 8.82
N ASN A 67 -5.48 3.43 8.69
CA ASN A 67 -4.56 3.04 9.75
C ASN A 67 -3.62 4.21 10.11
N GLN A 68 -3.45 4.47 11.40
CA GLN A 68 -2.61 5.57 11.88
C GLN A 68 -1.39 5.12 12.66
N GLN A 69 -1.43 3.97 13.34
CA GLN A 69 -0.36 3.56 14.25
C GLN A 69 -0.10 2.05 14.26
N ALA A 70 -1.04 1.23 13.82
CA ALA A 70 -0.96 -0.21 13.99
C ALA A 70 -0.02 -0.88 12.98
N GLU A 71 0.45 -2.06 13.37
CA GLU A 71 1.06 -3.04 12.47
C GLU A 71 0.00 -4.10 12.14
N ILE A 72 -0.49 -4.11 10.90
CA ILE A 72 -1.58 -4.99 10.47
C ILE A 72 -1.04 -6.01 9.47
N THR A 73 -1.21 -7.30 9.75
CA THR A 73 -0.88 -8.39 8.83
C THR A 73 -2.14 -9.11 8.40
N ILE A 74 -2.36 -9.23 7.09
CA ILE A 74 -3.45 -9.99 6.47
C ILE A 74 -2.85 -11.27 5.88
N ASN A 75 -3.13 -12.40 6.51
CA ASN A 75 -2.74 -13.74 6.06
C ASN A 75 -3.71 -14.23 4.97
N GLY A 76 -3.75 -13.51 3.85
CA GLY A 76 -4.66 -13.79 2.74
C GLY A 76 -4.58 -12.73 1.65
N ASN A 77 -5.64 -12.68 0.84
CA ASN A 77 -5.82 -11.68 -0.21
C ASN A 77 -6.65 -10.51 0.32
N ALA A 78 -6.47 -9.33 -0.26
CA ALA A 78 -7.25 -8.15 0.07
C ALA A 78 -8.02 -7.60 -1.14
N GLY A 79 -9.26 -7.17 -0.89
CA GLY A 79 -10.10 -6.52 -1.89
C GLY A 79 -9.66 -5.09 -2.22
N THR A 80 -10.52 -4.36 -2.94
CA THR A 80 -10.25 -3.01 -3.42
C THR A 80 -9.95 -2.04 -2.28
N GLY A 81 -8.94 -1.19 -2.43
CA GLY A 81 -8.66 -0.11 -1.47
C GLY A 81 -8.03 -0.56 -0.16
N VAL A 82 -7.32 -1.69 -0.11
CA VAL A 82 -6.56 -2.07 1.08
C VAL A 82 -5.58 -0.96 1.48
N ALA A 83 -5.53 -0.63 2.77
CA ALA A 83 -4.72 0.47 3.32
C ALA A 83 -4.98 1.85 2.69
N GLU A 84 -6.16 2.05 2.07
CA GLU A 84 -6.56 3.35 1.55
C GLU A 84 -6.52 4.41 2.66
N ASN A 85 -5.93 5.55 2.34
CA ASN A 85 -5.86 6.71 3.22
C ASN A 85 -5.17 6.40 4.58
N MET A 86 -4.26 5.41 4.63
CA MET A 86 -3.42 5.21 5.83
C MET A 86 -2.51 6.43 6.07
N MET A 87 -2.36 6.81 7.33
CA MET A 87 -1.54 7.96 7.76
C MET A 87 -0.12 7.54 8.15
N SER A 88 -0.01 6.40 8.83
CA SER A 88 1.27 5.82 9.27
C SER A 88 1.07 4.34 9.65
N GLY A 89 2.05 3.72 10.32
CA GLY A 89 2.03 2.30 10.67
C GLY A 89 2.45 1.42 9.50
N THR A 90 2.14 0.13 9.60
CA THR A 90 2.48 -0.85 8.56
C THR A 90 1.29 -1.75 8.26
N VAL A 91 1.08 -2.05 6.98
CA VAL A 91 0.11 -3.05 6.51
C VAL A 91 0.83 -4.05 5.63
N VAL A 92 0.72 -5.34 5.94
CA VAL A 92 1.31 -6.44 5.15
C VAL A 92 0.19 -7.34 4.65
N VAL A 93 0.06 -7.51 3.34
CA VAL A 93 -0.81 -8.48 2.69
C VAL A 93 0.04 -9.64 2.21
N LYS A 94 -0.16 -10.84 2.78
CA LYS A 94 0.60 -12.05 2.41
C LYS A 94 0.24 -12.62 1.04
N GLY A 95 -0.93 -12.27 0.51
CA GLY A 95 -1.39 -12.65 -0.82
C GLY A 95 -1.41 -11.49 -1.80
N ASN A 96 -2.43 -11.48 -2.65
CA ASN A 96 -2.66 -10.45 -3.67
C ASN A 96 -3.57 -9.33 -3.13
N ALA A 97 -3.40 -8.14 -3.69
CA ALA A 97 -4.28 -7.01 -3.48
C ALA A 97 -5.06 -6.68 -4.77
N SER A 98 -6.34 -6.37 -4.63
CA SER A 98 -7.15 -5.87 -5.75
C SER A 98 -6.78 -4.41 -6.08
N GLN A 99 -7.65 -3.74 -6.85
CA GLN A 99 -7.41 -2.39 -7.34
C GLN A 99 -7.26 -1.38 -6.20
N SER A 100 -6.53 -0.30 -6.47
CA SER A 100 -6.45 0.86 -5.56
C SER A 100 -5.78 0.58 -4.20
N ALA A 101 -4.93 -0.45 -4.09
CA ALA A 101 -4.14 -0.69 -2.88
C ALA A 101 -3.31 0.55 -2.52
N GLY A 102 -3.38 1.03 -1.27
CA GLY A 102 -2.67 2.22 -0.79
C GLY A 102 -3.17 3.54 -1.40
N ALA A 103 -4.36 3.57 -2.01
CA ALA A 103 -4.92 4.78 -2.59
C ALA A 103 -4.96 5.93 -1.58
N THR A 104 -4.56 7.13 -2.00
CA THR A 104 -4.58 8.36 -1.20
C THR A 104 -3.78 8.35 0.10
N ALA A 105 -3.04 7.28 0.40
CA ALA A 105 -2.33 7.13 1.67
C ALA A 105 -1.22 8.18 1.84
N HIS A 106 -1.11 8.71 3.04
CA HIS A 106 -0.27 9.85 3.40
C HIS A 106 1.09 9.45 3.97
N GLY A 107 1.23 8.23 4.50
CA GLY A 107 2.46 7.76 5.12
C GLY A 107 2.37 6.31 5.59
N GLY A 108 3.47 5.82 6.16
CA GLY A 108 3.62 4.43 6.58
C GLY A 108 4.07 3.51 5.44
N LEU A 109 4.03 2.20 5.70
CA LEU A 109 4.48 1.16 4.78
C LEU A 109 3.34 0.19 4.45
N LEU A 110 3.04 0.03 3.16
CA LEU A 110 2.19 -1.05 2.64
C LEU A 110 3.07 -2.06 1.91
N VAL A 111 3.02 -3.32 2.33
CA VAL A 111 3.65 -4.45 1.65
C VAL A 111 2.58 -5.37 1.11
N VAL A 112 2.65 -5.72 -0.18
CA VAL A 112 1.86 -6.78 -0.80
C VAL A 112 2.84 -7.83 -1.30
N GLU A 113 2.82 -9.04 -0.73
CA GLU A 113 3.80 -10.08 -1.11
C GLU A 113 3.52 -10.67 -2.50
N GLY A 114 2.26 -10.67 -2.94
CA GLY A 114 1.85 -11.05 -4.29
C GLY A 114 1.71 -9.87 -5.25
N ASP A 115 0.71 -9.96 -6.13
CA ASP A 115 0.39 -8.94 -7.13
C ASP A 115 -0.58 -7.88 -6.57
N ALA A 116 -0.48 -6.66 -7.09
CA ALA A 116 -1.49 -5.62 -6.91
C ALA A 116 -2.16 -5.31 -8.26
N ALA A 117 -3.50 -5.22 -8.30
CA ALA A 117 -4.20 -4.94 -9.55
C ALA A 117 -4.07 -3.46 -9.97
N ALA A 118 -4.94 -3.00 -10.87
CA ALA A 118 -4.90 -1.65 -11.41
C ALA A 118 -4.93 -0.54 -10.34
N ARG A 119 -4.33 0.61 -10.66
CA ARG A 119 -4.37 1.81 -9.83
C ARG A 119 -3.79 1.64 -8.43
N CYS A 120 -2.86 0.71 -8.23
CA CYS A 120 -2.09 0.63 -6.98
C CYS A 120 -1.42 2.00 -6.74
N GLY A 121 -1.52 2.53 -5.51
CA GLY A 121 -0.96 3.82 -5.13
C GLY A 121 -1.59 5.04 -5.82
N ILE A 122 -2.80 4.94 -6.39
CA ILE A 122 -3.48 6.08 -6.99
C ILE A 122 -3.62 7.24 -5.99
N SER A 123 -3.21 8.43 -6.41
CA SER A 123 -3.23 9.66 -5.62
C SER A 123 -2.49 9.57 -4.27
N MET A 124 -1.50 8.68 -4.13
CA MET A 124 -0.69 8.57 -2.92
C MET A 124 0.04 9.87 -2.56
N LYS A 125 0.21 10.16 -1.27
CA LYS A 125 0.67 11.46 -0.74
C LYS A 125 1.81 11.36 0.26
N GLY A 126 2.51 10.23 0.31
CA GLY A 126 3.67 10.04 1.17
C GLY A 126 3.89 8.62 1.68
N VAL A 127 2.96 7.69 1.42
CA VAL A 127 3.13 6.27 1.76
C VAL A 127 4.29 5.65 0.98
N ASP A 128 4.95 4.67 1.58
CA ASP A 128 5.84 3.76 0.87
C ASP A 128 5.08 2.45 0.57
N ILE A 129 5.03 2.03 -0.69
CA ILE A 129 4.35 0.82 -1.15
C ILE A 129 5.38 -0.14 -1.75
N VAL A 130 5.40 -1.39 -1.31
CA VAL A 130 6.26 -2.45 -1.88
C VAL A 130 5.40 -3.62 -2.34
N VAL A 131 5.46 -3.94 -3.62
CA VAL A 131 4.74 -5.05 -4.25
C VAL A 131 5.71 -6.13 -4.68
N GLY A 132 5.51 -7.34 -4.16
CA GLY A 132 6.38 -8.50 -4.35
C GLY A 132 6.26 -9.15 -5.73
N GLY A 133 5.12 -8.96 -6.40
CA GLY A 133 4.85 -9.34 -7.78
C GLY A 133 4.63 -8.12 -8.69
N ASN A 134 3.61 -8.20 -9.53
CA ASN A 134 3.28 -7.23 -10.58
C ASN A 134 2.31 -6.16 -10.09
N VAL A 135 2.29 -5.01 -10.77
CA VAL A 135 1.24 -3.99 -10.64
C VAL A 135 0.44 -3.83 -11.93
N GLY A 136 -0.87 -3.67 -11.80
CA GLY A 136 -1.76 -3.45 -12.95
C GLY A 136 -1.64 -2.06 -13.56
N HIS A 137 -2.43 -1.83 -14.61
CA HIS A 137 -2.48 -0.55 -15.35
C HIS A 137 -2.82 0.65 -14.45
N ASN A 138 -2.32 1.83 -14.84
CA ASN A 138 -2.48 3.13 -14.18
C ASN A 138 -2.06 3.13 -12.71
N SER A 139 -1.12 2.26 -12.33
CA SER A 139 -0.51 2.32 -11.00
C SER A 139 0.28 3.62 -10.84
N ALA A 140 0.25 4.18 -9.63
CA ALA A 140 0.76 5.50 -9.29
C ALA A 140 0.14 6.67 -10.10
N PHE A 141 -1.08 6.51 -10.63
CA PHE A 141 -1.82 7.62 -11.24
C PHE A 141 -2.02 8.75 -10.23
N MET A 142 -1.67 9.99 -10.60
CA MET A 142 -1.70 11.18 -9.75
C MET A 142 -0.88 11.05 -8.44
N ALA A 143 0.13 10.19 -8.41
CA ALA A 143 0.93 9.97 -7.21
C ALA A 143 1.76 11.21 -6.84
N GLN A 144 1.48 11.81 -5.68
CA GLN A 144 1.99 13.11 -5.29
C GLN A 144 3.33 13.04 -4.55
N ALA A 145 3.47 12.12 -3.60
CA ALA A 145 4.68 11.90 -2.82
C ALA A 145 4.74 10.46 -2.29
N GLY A 146 5.91 10.06 -1.80
CA GLY A 146 6.17 8.72 -1.29
C GLY A 146 6.96 7.88 -2.28
N ARG A 147 6.97 6.56 -2.08
CA ARG A 147 7.75 5.62 -2.89
C ARG A 147 6.92 4.40 -3.26
N MET A 148 7.12 3.90 -4.47
CA MET A 148 6.55 2.64 -4.91
C MET A 148 7.66 1.72 -5.42
N VAL A 149 7.71 0.49 -4.94
CA VAL A 149 8.64 -0.55 -5.39
C VAL A 149 7.82 -1.69 -5.98
N VAL A 150 8.15 -2.10 -7.20
CA VAL A 150 7.52 -3.19 -7.92
C VAL A 150 8.61 -4.19 -8.29
N ARG A 151 8.55 -5.39 -7.71
CA ARG A 151 9.53 -6.46 -7.97
C ARG A 151 9.25 -7.21 -9.28
N GLY A 152 8.02 -7.19 -9.77
CA GLY A 152 7.64 -7.73 -11.07
C GLY A 152 7.49 -6.64 -12.13
N ASP A 153 6.52 -6.83 -13.02
CA ASP A 153 6.20 -5.94 -14.13
C ASP A 153 5.16 -4.88 -13.72
N ALA A 154 5.16 -3.76 -14.44
CA ALA A 154 4.13 -2.74 -14.36
C ALA A 154 3.33 -2.64 -15.66
N GLY A 155 2.01 -2.64 -15.53
CA GLY A 155 1.10 -2.45 -16.66
C GLY A 155 1.16 -1.05 -17.29
N ASP A 156 0.26 -0.80 -18.24
CA ASP A 156 0.20 0.45 -18.99
C ASP A 156 -0.11 1.69 -18.13
N GLY A 157 0.38 2.84 -18.55
CA GLY A 157 0.10 4.13 -17.91
C GLY A 157 0.74 4.32 -16.52
N LEU A 158 1.89 3.70 -16.27
CA LEU A 158 2.59 3.81 -14.98
C LEU A 158 2.94 5.27 -14.68
N GLY A 159 2.52 5.76 -13.52
CA GLY A 159 2.84 7.11 -13.05
C GLY A 159 2.17 8.22 -13.85
N ASP A 160 1.04 7.96 -14.52
CA ASP A 160 0.31 9.02 -15.22
C ASP A 160 -0.01 10.18 -14.26
N SER A 161 0.36 11.40 -14.66
CA SER A 161 0.17 12.63 -13.88
C SER A 161 0.89 12.61 -12.52
N ILE A 162 2.05 11.95 -12.46
CA ILE A 162 2.89 11.86 -11.26
C ILE A 162 3.54 13.19 -10.88
N TYR A 163 3.76 13.41 -9.58
CA TYR A 163 4.52 14.54 -9.04
C TYR A 163 5.83 14.07 -8.39
N GLU A 164 6.01 14.21 -7.07
CA GLU A 164 7.29 13.94 -6.38
C GLU A 164 7.49 12.46 -6.00
N THR A 165 6.54 11.58 -6.31
CA THR A 165 6.65 10.14 -6.03
C THR A 165 7.82 9.52 -6.79
N ARG A 166 8.59 8.66 -6.12
CA ARG A 166 9.64 7.84 -6.75
C ARG A 166 9.16 6.42 -6.94
N ILE A 167 9.22 5.93 -8.18
CA ILE A 167 8.84 4.55 -8.50
C ILE A 167 10.10 3.76 -8.87
N TYR A 168 10.22 2.54 -8.37
CA TYR A 168 11.28 1.59 -8.69
C TYR A 168 10.64 0.32 -9.25
N VAL A 169 11.02 -0.08 -10.46
CA VAL A 169 10.49 -1.30 -11.11
C VAL A 169 11.66 -2.18 -11.52
N ARG A 170 11.63 -3.46 -11.14
CA ARG A 170 12.63 -4.46 -11.53
C ARG A 170 12.31 -5.12 -12.86
N GLY A 171 11.03 -5.38 -13.13
CA GLY A 171 10.56 -5.98 -14.38
C GLY A 171 10.35 -4.96 -15.50
N GLU A 172 9.51 -5.34 -16.46
CA GLU A 172 9.18 -4.49 -17.60
C GLU A 172 8.04 -3.51 -17.28
N VAL A 173 8.03 -2.37 -17.97
CA VAL A 173 6.95 -1.38 -17.88
C VAL A 173 6.26 -1.31 -19.24
N GLY A 174 4.97 -1.62 -19.29
CA GLY A 174 4.20 -1.65 -20.55
C GLY A 174 4.19 -0.29 -21.25
N SER A 175 3.77 0.75 -20.52
CA SER A 175 3.88 2.13 -20.97
C SER A 175 3.93 3.10 -19.79
N LEU A 176 4.58 4.24 -20.00
CA LEU A 176 4.58 5.34 -19.04
C LEU A 176 3.38 6.24 -19.27
N GLY A 177 2.84 6.75 -18.17
CA GLY A 177 1.81 7.77 -18.18
C GLY A 177 2.34 9.17 -18.50
N ALA A 178 1.42 10.14 -18.62
CA ALA A 178 1.77 11.53 -18.82
C ALA A 178 2.71 12.04 -17.69
N ASP A 179 3.73 12.81 -18.06
CA ASP A 179 4.75 13.38 -17.16
C ASP A 179 5.62 12.35 -16.42
N CYS A 180 5.46 11.04 -16.66
CA CYS A 180 6.32 10.01 -16.06
C CYS A 180 7.49 9.68 -16.99
N VAL A 181 8.72 9.78 -16.46
CA VAL A 181 9.92 9.43 -17.22
C VAL A 181 10.88 8.59 -16.38
N ALA A 182 11.71 7.80 -17.05
CA ALA A 182 12.85 7.17 -16.41
C ALA A 182 13.80 8.26 -15.85
N LYS A 183 14.38 8.02 -14.68
CA LYS A 183 15.27 8.95 -13.99
C LYS A 183 16.57 8.24 -13.59
N PRO A 184 17.70 8.97 -13.53
CA PRO A 184 18.98 8.37 -13.11
C PRO A 184 18.91 7.77 -11.71
N MET A 185 19.46 6.57 -11.52
CA MET A 185 19.75 6.01 -10.20
C MET A 185 21.00 6.66 -9.61
N ARG A 186 20.92 7.05 -8.33
CA ARG A 186 21.99 7.72 -7.57
C ARG A 186 22.20 6.93 -6.28
N ALA A 187 23.31 7.15 -5.57
CA ALA A 187 23.61 6.45 -4.32
C ALA A 187 22.46 6.53 -3.29
N GLU A 188 21.90 7.73 -3.07
CA GLU A 188 20.75 7.93 -2.18
C GLU A 188 19.50 7.12 -2.56
N HIS A 189 19.29 6.87 -3.85
CA HIS A 189 18.16 6.05 -4.33
C HIS A 189 18.42 4.56 -4.10
N LEU A 190 19.67 4.11 -4.25
CA LEU A 190 20.06 2.73 -3.99
C LEU A 190 19.91 2.43 -2.49
N ASP A 191 20.37 3.34 -1.63
CA ASP A 191 20.25 3.20 -0.17
C ASP A 191 18.78 3.20 0.28
N GLU A 192 17.97 4.11 -0.28
CA GLU A 192 16.54 4.18 -0.05
C GLU A 192 15.82 2.90 -0.46
N LEU A 193 16.07 2.42 -1.68
CA LEU A 193 15.47 1.20 -2.20
C LEU A 193 15.90 -0.03 -1.39
N ALA A 194 17.18 -0.14 -1.01
CA ALA A 194 17.66 -1.20 -0.13
C ALA A 194 16.92 -1.22 1.21
N GLY A 195 16.67 -0.03 1.79
CA GLY A 195 15.90 0.12 3.02
C GLY A 195 14.46 -0.40 2.88
N LEU A 196 13.77 -0.01 1.81
CA LEU A 196 12.40 -0.46 1.53
C LEU A 196 12.31 -1.97 1.30
N LEU A 197 13.21 -2.52 0.47
CA LEU A 197 13.28 -3.95 0.20
C LEU A 197 13.54 -4.74 1.48
N LYS A 198 14.47 -4.29 2.33
CA LYS A 198 14.73 -4.91 3.62
C LYS A 198 13.50 -4.86 4.54
N ALA A 199 12.84 -3.71 4.65
CA ALA A 199 11.64 -3.55 5.48
C ALA A 199 10.47 -4.44 5.02
N ALA A 200 10.36 -4.67 3.71
CA ALA A 200 9.37 -5.56 3.11
C ALA A 200 9.77 -7.04 3.11
N GLY A 201 10.96 -7.41 3.62
CA GLY A 201 11.43 -8.80 3.67
C GLY A 201 12.18 -9.30 2.43
N PHE A 202 12.44 -8.43 1.45
CA PHE A 202 13.14 -8.72 0.19
C PHE A 202 14.61 -8.28 0.19
N LYS A 203 15.31 -8.47 1.31
CA LYS A 203 16.69 -7.98 1.53
C LYS A 203 17.74 -8.52 0.55
N ASP A 204 17.44 -9.61 -0.15
CA ASP A 204 18.36 -10.29 -1.06
C ASP A 204 18.28 -9.72 -2.50
N ASP A 205 17.30 -8.86 -2.78
CA ASP A 205 17.19 -8.15 -4.05
C ASP A 205 18.32 -7.10 -4.17
N ASP A 206 18.92 -6.98 -5.35
CA ASP A 206 19.91 -5.95 -5.66
C ASP A 206 19.20 -4.67 -6.15
N PRO A 207 19.33 -3.53 -5.43
CA PRO A 207 18.73 -2.26 -5.86
C PRO A 207 19.17 -1.79 -7.25
N ARG A 208 20.29 -2.30 -7.78
CA ARG A 208 20.81 -1.97 -9.12
C ARG A 208 20.03 -2.64 -10.25
N ASP A 209 19.23 -3.66 -9.93
CA ASP A 209 18.36 -4.34 -10.90
C ASP A 209 17.07 -3.55 -11.18
N TYR A 210 16.87 -2.42 -10.51
CA TYR A 210 15.66 -1.61 -10.62
C TYR A 210 15.89 -0.37 -11.47
N THR A 211 14.92 -0.07 -12.33
CA THR A 211 14.80 1.21 -13.02
C THR A 211 13.97 2.16 -12.17
N ARG A 212 14.42 3.41 -12.06
CA ARG A 212 13.69 4.47 -11.35
C ARG A 212 12.90 5.34 -12.31
N TYR A 213 11.68 5.67 -11.93
CA TYR A 213 10.78 6.59 -12.62
C TYR A 213 10.33 7.71 -11.69
N GLY A 214 9.89 8.83 -12.29
CA GLY A 214 9.35 9.99 -11.58
C GLY A 214 8.94 11.11 -12.53
N SER A 215 8.38 12.19 -11.99
CA SER A 215 7.87 13.32 -12.79
C SER A 215 8.94 14.00 -13.64
N ALA A 216 8.63 14.29 -14.91
CA ALA A 216 9.38 15.20 -15.77
C ALA A 216 9.22 16.67 -15.32
N ARG A 217 8.24 16.95 -14.47
CA ARG A 217 7.86 18.26 -13.89
C ARG A 217 7.26 19.20 -14.93
N GLU A 218 6.62 18.66 -15.96
CA GLU A 218 5.95 19.44 -17.00
C GLU A 218 4.53 19.86 -16.58
N LEU A 219 3.91 19.13 -15.65
CA LEU A 219 2.55 19.42 -15.17
C LEU A 219 2.50 20.29 -13.91
N TYR A 220 3.62 20.90 -13.51
CA TYR A 220 3.71 21.72 -12.29
C TYR A 220 3.17 23.14 -12.49
N HIS A 221 3.11 23.58 -13.74
CA HIS A 221 2.61 24.90 -14.11
C HIS A 221 1.51 24.74 -15.16
N PHE A 222 0.42 25.48 -14.98
CA PHE A 222 -0.65 25.51 -15.97
C PHE A 222 -0.14 26.20 -17.23
N HIS A 223 -0.07 25.45 -18.32
CA HIS A 223 0.20 25.98 -19.65
C HIS A 223 -1.10 25.91 -20.46
N ALA A 224 -1.64 27.07 -20.88
CA ALA A 224 -2.91 27.15 -21.61
C ALA A 224 -2.89 26.34 -22.93
N ASP A 225 -1.69 26.12 -23.49
CA ASP A 225 -1.47 25.39 -24.73
C ASP A 225 -1.51 23.86 -24.58
N ASN A 226 -1.52 23.32 -23.34
CA ASN A 226 -1.55 21.88 -23.04
C ASN A 226 -2.96 21.28 -22.94
N THR A 227 -3.97 21.91 -23.55
CA THR A 227 -5.37 21.44 -23.47
C THR A 227 -5.61 20.09 -24.14
N SER A 228 -4.67 19.59 -24.96
CA SER A 228 -4.70 18.24 -25.55
C SER A 228 -3.85 17.20 -24.81
N ALA A 229 -3.20 17.57 -23.69
CA ALA A 229 -2.32 16.72 -22.89
C ALA A 229 -2.89 16.34 -21.50
N TYR A 230 -4.12 16.76 -21.22
CA TYR A 230 -4.94 16.37 -20.05
C TYR A 230 -6.08 15.45 -20.51
#